data_AF-A0A9P0G0B8-F1
#
_entry.id   AF-A0A9P0G0B8-F1
#
_cell.length_a   1.000
_cell.length_b   1.000
_cell.length_c   1.000
_cell.angle_alpha   90.00
_cell.angle_beta   90.00
_cell.angle_gamma   90.00
#
_symmetry.space_group_name_H-M   'P 1'
#
loop_
_entity.id
_entity.type
_entity.pdbx_description
1 polymer ?
#
loop_
_entity_poly.entity_id
_entity_poly.type
_entity_poly.pdbx_seq_one_letter_code
_entity_poly.pdbx_strand_id
1 'polypeptide(L)'
;MECGDGLMKLDGGILQPASCEHVFEARYCIKLTGGISTKRYCSSLDLGNYCNYVQQPGDKLEYRTCIYTCSTDGCNAGTTLKTSAIVLLTLFIVKCFIL
;
A
#
# COMPACT_ATOMS: atom_id res chain seq x y z
N MET A 1 11.93 12.60 -1.21
CA MET A 1 11.17 11.35 -1.21
C MET A 1 10.18 11.40 -0.08
N GLU A 2 8.92 11.10 -0.40
CA GLU A 2 7.84 11.01 0.57
C GLU A 2 7.16 9.65 0.52
N CYS A 3 6.94 9.04 1.67
CA CYS A 3 6.27 7.75 1.78
C CYS A 3 5.09 7.87 2.75
N GLY A 4 4.12 6.97 2.65
CA GLY A 4 3.27 6.69 3.81
C GLY A 4 4.19 6.16 4.90
N ASP A 5 4.52 6.99 5.89
CA ASP A 5 5.41 6.65 6.99
C ASP A 5 4.82 7.16 8.30
N GLY A 6 5.00 6.37 9.37
CA GLY A 6 4.39 6.60 10.67
C GLY A 6 2.98 6.04 10.80
N LEU A 7 2.48 6.04 12.05
CA LEU A 7 1.21 5.40 12.37
C LEU A 7 -0.01 6.25 11.97
N MET A 8 0.05 7.59 12.01
CA MET A 8 -1.09 8.47 11.70
C MET A 8 -0.64 9.92 11.39
N LYS A 9 -0.21 10.22 10.15
CA LYS A 9 -0.26 11.61 9.65
C LYS A 9 -1.54 11.76 8.83
N LEU A 10 -2.62 12.13 9.52
CA LEU A 10 -3.94 12.27 8.94
C LEU A 10 -4.22 13.75 8.66
N ASP A 11 -4.57 14.06 7.42
CA ASP A 11 -5.13 15.35 7.03
C ASP A 11 -6.59 15.13 6.58
N GLY A 12 -7.55 15.66 7.33
CA GLY A 12 -8.98 15.40 7.10
C GLY A 12 -9.36 13.91 7.16
N GLY A 13 -8.59 13.07 7.89
CA GLY A 13 -8.79 11.62 7.95
C GLY A 13 -8.13 10.84 6.81
N ILE A 14 -7.37 11.50 5.93
CA ILE A 14 -6.64 10.88 4.82
C ILE A 14 -5.17 10.77 5.20
N LEU A 15 -4.60 9.58 5.07
CA LEU A 15 -3.16 9.36 5.23
C LEU A 15 -2.42 10.08 4.12
N GLN A 16 -1.53 10.99 4.50
CA GLN A 16 -0.67 11.71 3.56
C GLN A 16 0.76 11.19 3.60
N PRO A 17 1.47 11.17 2.46
CA PRO A 17 2.90 10.95 2.45
C PRO A 17 3.62 11.97 3.35
N ALA A 18 4.71 11.52 3.97
CA ALA A 18 5.57 12.33 4.82
C ALA A 18 7.02 12.19 4.37
N SER A 19 7.82 13.23 4.66
CA SER A 19 9.24 13.27 4.33
C SER A 19 10.01 12.12 4.98
N CYS A 20 10.86 11.47 4.18
CA CYS A 20 11.77 10.41 4.63
C CYS A 20 13.10 10.94 5.20
N GLU A 21 13.27 12.24 5.41
CA GLU A 21 14.55 12.84 5.85
C GLU A 21 15.04 12.32 7.21
N HIS A 22 14.16 11.75 8.02
CA HIS A 22 14.52 11.12 9.28
C HIS A 22 15.24 9.76 9.11
N VAL A 23 15.29 9.21 7.89
CA VAL A 23 15.99 7.97 7.54
C VAL A 23 17.18 8.30 6.64
N PHE A 24 18.38 7.92 7.09
CA PHE A 24 19.63 8.16 6.35
C PHE A 24 19.60 7.48 4.97
N GLU A 25 19.85 8.25 3.90
CA GLU A 25 19.82 7.77 2.53
C GLU A 25 18.55 7.01 2.12
N ALA A 26 17.37 7.44 2.59
CA ALA A 26 16.11 6.84 2.15
C ALA A 26 15.92 6.96 0.62
N ARG A 27 15.74 5.81 -0.03
CA ARG A 27 15.59 5.67 -1.50
C ARG A 27 14.36 4.85 -1.88
N TYR A 28 13.68 4.25 -0.91
CA TYR A 28 12.56 3.36 -1.13
C TYR A 28 11.45 3.56 -0.11
N CYS A 29 10.22 3.40 -0.57
CA CYS A 29 9.05 3.25 0.29
C CYS A 29 8.69 1.78 0.41
N ILE A 30 8.52 1.31 1.64
CA ILE A 30 8.10 -0.06 1.93
C ILE A 30 6.63 -0.08 2.33
N LYS A 31 5.88 -1.05 1.80
CA LYS A 31 4.57 -1.44 2.29
C LYS A 31 4.62 -2.91 2.68
N LEU A 32 4.41 -3.17 3.96
CA LEU A 32 4.16 -4.49 4.51
C LEU A 32 2.67 -4.67 4.70
N THR A 33 2.10 -5.70 4.06
CA THR A 33 0.70 -6.09 4.23
C THR A 33 0.61 -7.52 4.70
N GLY A 34 -0.22 -7.80 5.70
CA GLY A 34 -0.41 -9.13 6.24
C GLY A 34 -0.30 -9.14 7.75
N GLY A 35 -0.46 -10.29 8.37
CA GLY A 35 -0.64 -10.32 9.82
C GLY A 35 -1.93 -9.62 10.22
N ILE A 36 -1.81 -8.70 11.17
CA ILE A 36 -2.93 -7.96 11.76
C ILE A 36 -3.10 -6.57 11.11
N SER A 37 -2.07 -6.02 10.47
CA SER A 37 -2.08 -4.62 10.02
C SER A 37 -1.27 -4.39 8.75
N THR A 38 -1.38 -3.19 8.19
CA THR A 38 -0.49 -2.70 7.14
C THR A 38 0.52 -1.75 7.75
N LYS A 39 1.81 -2.06 7.62
CA LYS A 39 2.90 -1.18 8.05
C LYS A 39 3.53 -0.53 6.82
N ARG A 40 3.82 0.76 6.89
CA ARG A 40 4.47 1.51 5.82
C ARG A 40 5.60 2.35 6.42
N TYR A 41 6.73 2.45 5.73
CA TYR A 41 7.90 3.20 6.21
C TYR A 41 8.90 3.49 5.09
N CYS A 42 9.81 4.44 5.33
CA CYS A 42 10.95 4.74 4.47
C CYS A 42 12.12 3.78 4.69
N SER A 43 12.84 3.44 3.62
CA SER A 43 14.00 2.54 3.64
C SER A 43 15.11 3.03 2.71
N SER A 44 16.36 2.85 3.12
CA SER A 44 17.55 3.06 2.27
C SER A 44 17.82 1.87 1.34
N LEU A 45 17.19 0.72 1.62
CA LEU A 45 17.39 -0.55 0.92
C LEU A 45 16.12 -1.02 0.22
N ASP A 46 16.31 -1.67 -0.93
CA ASP A 46 15.26 -2.42 -1.60
C ASP A 46 15.03 -3.74 -0.85
N LEU A 47 13.82 -3.93 -0.31
CA LEU A 47 13.45 -5.15 0.41
C LEU A 47 12.75 -6.18 -0.48
N GLY A 48 12.67 -5.91 -1.78
CA GLY A 48 12.06 -6.77 -2.78
C GLY A 48 10.53 -6.69 -2.79
N ASN A 49 9.95 -7.66 -3.51
CA ASN A 49 8.51 -7.79 -3.74
C ASN A 49 8.11 -9.26 -3.65
N TYR A 50 7.74 -9.72 -2.45
CA TYR A 50 7.42 -11.13 -2.21
C TYR A 50 6.46 -11.31 -1.03
N CYS A 51 5.90 -12.51 -0.89
CA CYS A 51 5.04 -12.89 0.23
C CYS A 51 5.55 -14.18 0.87
N ASN A 52 5.68 -14.18 2.20
CA ASN A 52 6.04 -15.36 2.98
C ASN A 52 5.02 -15.59 4.11
N TYR A 53 4.94 -16.81 4.61
CA TYR A 53 4.27 -17.11 5.86
C TYR A 53 5.25 -16.86 7.00
N VAL A 54 4.84 -16.06 7.97
CA VAL A 54 5.68 -15.63 9.09
C VAL A 54 4.92 -15.85 10.38
N GLN A 55 5.55 -16.54 11.35
CA GLN A 55 5.05 -16.66 12.71
C GLN A 55 5.59 -15.50 13.55
N GLN A 56 4.69 -14.75 14.18
CA GLN A 56 5.10 -13.64 15.06
C GLN A 56 5.48 -14.18 16.44
N PRO A 57 6.52 -13.63 17.09
CA PRO A 57 6.87 -14.03 18.45
C PRO A 57 5.68 -13.86 19.40
N GLY A 58 5.29 -14.94 20.08
CA GLY A 58 4.15 -14.94 21.01
C GLY A 58 2.80 -15.30 20.39
N ASP A 59 2.73 -15.55 19.08
CA ASP A 59 1.50 -15.98 18.41
C ASP A 59 1.52 -17.47 18.03
N LYS A 60 0.34 -18.08 17.98
CA LYS A 60 0.11 -19.46 17.51
C LYS A 60 -0.17 -19.53 16.02
N LEU A 61 -0.53 -18.40 15.40
CA LEU A 61 -0.89 -18.34 13.98
C LEU A 61 0.32 -17.98 13.11
N GLU A 62 0.35 -18.55 11.92
CA GLU A 62 1.21 -18.09 10.83
C GLU A 62 0.43 -17.13 9.94
N TYR A 63 1.06 -16.01 9.62
CA TYR A 63 0.45 -14.98 8.79
C TYR A 63 1.17 -14.85 7.46
N ARG A 64 0.39 -14.89 6.38
CA ARG A 64 0.90 -14.49 5.07
C ARG A 64 1.18 -13.00 5.08
N THR A 65 2.45 -12.66 5.01
CA THR A 65 2.96 -11.28 5.03
C THR A 65 3.69 -11.01 3.72
N CYS A 66 3.30 -9.92 3.06
CA CYS A 66 3.88 -9.47 1.81
C CYS A 66 4.67 -8.17 2.01
N ILE A 67 5.82 -8.09 1.35
CA ILE A 67 6.63 -6.89 1.23
C ILE A 67 6.44 -6.35 -0.19
N TYR A 68 6.22 -5.05 -0.28
CA TYR A 68 6.21 -4.30 -1.52
C TYR A 68 7.17 -3.12 -1.41
N THR A 69 8.05 -2.99 -2.41
CA THR A 69 9.05 -1.93 -2.50
C THR A 69 8.82 -1.09 -3.75
N CYS A 70 8.88 0.23 -3.59
CA CYS A 70 8.75 1.19 -4.68
C CYS A 70 9.57 2.46 -4.37
N SER A 71 9.80 3.33 -5.36
CA SER A 71 10.77 4.44 -5.25
C SER A 71 10.22 5.81 -5.66
N THR A 72 8.91 5.94 -5.88
CA THR A 72 8.26 7.23 -6.22
C THR A 72 7.47 7.76 -5.03
N ASP A 73 7.22 9.07 -4.97
CA ASP A 73 6.51 9.65 -3.83
C ASP A 73 5.10 9.06 -3.66
N GLY A 74 4.76 8.68 -2.43
CA GLY A 74 3.47 8.10 -2.06
C GLY A 74 3.16 6.71 -2.65
N CYS A 75 4.13 6.04 -3.30
CA CYS A 75 3.88 4.80 -4.04
C CYS A 75 3.43 3.62 -3.16
N ASN A 76 3.75 3.65 -1.87
CA ASN A 76 3.40 2.61 -0.90
C ASN A 76 1.99 2.79 -0.32
N ALA A 77 1.14 3.63 -0.94
CA ALA A 77 -0.26 3.80 -0.60
C ALA A 77 -1.11 2.52 -0.79
N GLY A 78 -2.35 2.57 -0.28
CA GLY A 78 -3.37 1.57 -0.57
C GLY A 78 -3.89 1.70 -1.99
N THR A 79 -4.25 0.57 -2.62
CA THR A 79 -4.84 0.57 -3.96
C THR A 79 -6.23 1.17 -3.90
N THR A 80 -6.45 2.31 -4.56
CA THR A 80 -7.80 2.85 -4.79
C THR A 80 -8.32 2.29 -6.10
N LEU A 81 -9.32 1.40 -6.04
CA LEU A 81 -10.05 0.97 -7.24
C LEU A 81 -10.86 2.16 -7.76
N LYS A 82 -10.37 2.81 -8.81
CA LYS A 82 -11.14 3.81 -9.55
C LYS A 82 -11.89 3.10 -10.67
N THR A 83 -13.19 2.89 -10.48
CA THR A 83 -14.05 2.37 -11.54
C THR A 83 -14.21 3.44 -12.61
N SER A 84 -13.84 3.11 -13.85
CA SER A 84 -14.03 4.03 -14.98
C SER A 84 -15.52 4.22 -15.27
N ALA A 85 -15.98 5.47 -15.32
CA ALA A 85 -17.36 5.79 -15.68
C ALA A 85 -17.74 5.26 -17.07
N ILE A 86 -16.76 5.16 -17.98
CA ILE A 86 -16.96 4.61 -19.33
C ILE A 86 -17.34 3.13 -19.26
N VAL A 87 -16.69 2.34 -18.39
CA VAL A 87 -17.01 0.92 -18.21
C VAL A 87 -18.45 0.76 -17.70
N LEU A 88 -18.85 1.59 -16.73
CA LEU A 88 -20.22 1.59 -16.22
C LEU A 88 -21.24 1.97 -17.30
N LEU A 89 -20.95 2.98 -18.13
CA LEU A 89 -21.81 3.36 -19.25
C LEU A 89 -21.93 2.25 -20.29
N THR A 90 -20.83 1.59 -20.65
CA THR A 90 -20.86 0.48 -21.62
C THR A 90 -21.68 -0.71 -21.11
N LEU A 91 -21.57 -1.06 -19.83
CA LEU A 91 -22.39 -2.11 -19.22
C LEU A 91 -23.87 -1.75 -19.22
N PHE A 92 -24.20 -0.48 -18.97
CA PHE A 92 -25.58 0.01 -19.01
C PHE A 92 -26.16 -0.07 -20.43
N ILE A 93 -25.41 0.39 -21.43
CA ILE A 93 -25.83 0.33 -22.84
C ILE A 93 -26.02 -1.12 -23.31
N VAL A 94 -25.07 -2.01 -23.03
CA VAL A 94 -25.18 -3.43 -23.38
C VAL A 94 -26.41 -4.07 -22.74
N LYS A 95 -26.72 -3.74 -21.47
CA LYS A 95 -27.94 -4.22 -20.81
C LYS A 95 -29.21 -3.71 -21.51
N CYS A 96 -29.26 -2.46 -21.95
CA CYS A 96 -30.39 -1.90 -22.68
C CYS A 96 -30.59 -2.52 -24.08
N PHE A 97 -29.53 -3.01 -24.72
CA PHE A 97 -29.63 -3.68 -26.03
C PHE A 97 -29.97 -5.17 -25.95
N ILE A 98 -29.78 -5.80 -24.78
CA ILE A 98 -30.07 -7.22 -24.54
C ILE A 98 -31.46 -7.43 -23.92
N LEU A 99 -32.12 -6.36 -23.45
CA LEU A 99 -33.50 -6.36 -22.95
C LEU A 99 -34.50 -5.99 -24.04
#